data_AF-A0A7G8UGD3-F1
#
_entry.id   AF-A0A7G8UGD3-F1
#
_cell.length_a   1.000
_cell.length_b   1.000
_cell.length_c   1.000
_cell.angle_alpha   90.00
_cell.angle_beta   90.00
_cell.angle_gamma   90.00
#
_symmetry.space_group_name_H-M   'P 1'
#
loop_
_entity.id
_entity.type
_entity.pdbx_description
1 polymer ?
#
loop_
_entity_poly.entity_id
_entity_poly.type
_entity_poly.pdbx_seq_one_letter_code
_entity_poly.pdbx_strand_id
1 'polypeptide(L)'
;MYKTELTNATGQNAAGSSNRWKYMLWAAAILLIAIVIYLTTLSLSADAADSATTLHDRPDVQIEWSIEQYPAVVLQPNPFVLVLRDDFGEPLTDSVINVKLEMLNMLCGDYLFDLQETYPGQYEGDGMPLMAGLWRATAVIEPANGESFTISRTLKAIY
;
A
#
# COMPACT_ATOMS: atom_id res chain seq x y z
N MET A 1 50.48 -21.64 -76.04
CA MET A 1 50.12 -22.95 -75.44
C MET A 1 49.25 -22.66 -74.21
N TYR A 2 48.18 -23.43 -74.05
CA TYR A 2 46.96 -23.19 -73.26
C TYR A 2 47.09 -23.61 -71.77
N LYS A 3 46.52 -22.84 -70.81
CA LYS A 3 45.74 -23.29 -69.62
C LYS A 3 45.53 -22.13 -68.63
N THR A 4 44.33 -21.58 -68.45
CA THR A 4 43.20 -22.01 -67.57
C THR A 4 43.39 -21.68 -66.08
N GLU A 5 42.58 -20.71 -65.64
CA GLU A 5 41.97 -20.43 -64.31
C GLU A 5 42.66 -20.81 -63.00
N LEU A 6 42.62 -19.86 -62.05
CA LEU A 6 42.11 -20.10 -60.68
C LEU A 6 41.66 -18.77 -60.06
N THR A 7 40.35 -18.58 -60.09
CA THR A 7 39.58 -17.58 -59.35
C THR A 7 39.70 -17.89 -57.86
N ASN A 8 40.41 -17.06 -57.11
CA ASN A 8 40.33 -17.06 -55.64
C ASN A 8 39.40 -15.94 -55.20
N ALA A 9 38.13 -16.28 -55.02
CA ALA A 9 37.19 -15.52 -54.23
C ALA A 9 37.53 -15.74 -52.75
N THR A 10 38.46 -14.95 -52.20
CA THR A 10 38.72 -14.92 -50.77
C THR A 10 37.87 -13.82 -50.16
N GLY A 11 36.86 -14.24 -49.40
CA GLY A 11 35.96 -13.36 -48.67
C GLY A 11 36.71 -12.41 -47.73
N GLN A 12 36.17 -11.21 -47.61
CA GLN A 12 36.36 -10.36 -46.44
C GLN A 12 34.99 -9.90 -45.96
N ASN A 13 34.30 -10.81 -45.27
CA ASN A 13 33.43 -10.41 -44.16
C ASN A 13 34.35 -10.21 -42.95
N ALA A 14 34.30 -9.02 -42.34
CA ALA A 14 34.51 -8.75 -40.90
C ALA A 14 35.24 -7.43 -40.68
N ALA A 15 34.51 -6.31 -40.68
CA ALA A 15 34.97 -5.10 -40.02
C ALA A 15 33.75 -4.27 -39.60
N GLY A 16 33.32 -4.37 -38.34
CA GLY A 16 32.28 -3.47 -37.83
C GLY A 16 31.52 -3.91 -36.57
N SER A 17 32.11 -4.68 -35.65
CA SER A 17 31.38 -5.14 -34.45
C SER A 17 32.14 -4.95 -33.12
N SER A 18 33.29 -4.28 -33.09
CA SER A 18 34.04 -4.14 -31.83
C SER A 18 33.49 -3.05 -30.90
N ASN A 19 32.98 -1.95 -31.45
CA ASN A 19 32.50 -0.83 -30.64
C ASN A 19 31.01 -0.92 -30.32
N ARG A 20 30.18 -1.43 -31.26
CA ARG A 20 28.73 -1.60 -31.05
C ARG A 20 28.42 -2.57 -29.91
N TRP A 21 29.21 -3.64 -29.79
CA TRP A 21 29.09 -4.61 -28.70
C TRP A 21 29.36 -3.99 -27.32
N LYS A 22 30.37 -3.11 -27.22
CA LYS A 22 30.68 -2.39 -25.98
C LYS A 22 29.53 -1.46 -25.58
N TYR A 23 28.98 -0.71 -26.53
CA TYR A 23 27.82 0.16 -26.26
C TYR A 23 26.56 -0.64 -25.91
N MET A 24 26.35 -1.81 -26.50
CA MET A 24 25.24 -2.71 -26.12
C MET A 24 25.40 -3.24 -24.69
N LEU A 25 26.62 -3.60 -24.27
CA LEU A 25 26.89 -4.02 -22.88
C LEU A 25 26.67 -2.87 -21.88
N TRP A 26 27.12 -1.66 -22.21
CA TRP A 26 26.87 -0.48 -21.37
C TRP A 26 25.38 -0.13 -21.28
N ALA A 27 24.65 -0.19 -22.39
CA ALA A 27 23.20 0.03 -22.39
C ALA A 27 22.46 -1.02 -21.55
N ALA A 28 22.84 -2.29 -21.64
CA ALA A 28 22.26 -3.37 -20.83
C ALA A 28 22.57 -3.18 -19.33
N ALA A 29 23.78 -2.75 -18.97
CA ALA A 29 24.15 -2.47 -17.59
C ALA A 29 23.35 -1.30 -17.01
N ILE A 30 23.17 -0.22 -17.77
CA ILE A 30 22.35 0.93 -17.35
C ILE A 30 20.88 0.53 -17.18
N LEU A 31 20.35 -0.27 -18.10
CA LEU A 31 18.97 -0.79 -18.00
C LEU A 31 18.78 -1.65 -16.73
N LEU A 32 19.74 -2.53 -16.43
CA LEU A 32 19.71 -3.35 -15.21
C LEU A 32 19.73 -2.50 -13.95
N ILE A 33 20.59 -1.46 -13.90
CA ILE A 33 20.64 -0.54 -12.77
C ILE A 33 19.32 0.22 -12.62
N ALA A 34 18.72 0.68 -13.71
CA ALA A 34 17.42 1.36 -13.69
C ALA A 34 16.30 0.44 -13.18
N ILE A 35 16.30 -0.84 -13.57
CA ILE A 35 15.34 -1.84 -13.07
C ILE A 35 15.54 -2.09 -11.58
N VAL A 36 16.79 -2.24 -11.11
CA VAL A 36 17.08 -2.42 -9.68
C VAL A 36 16.62 -1.20 -8.88
N ILE A 37 16.91 0.02 -9.35
CA ILE A 37 16.44 1.25 -8.70
C ILE A 37 14.91 1.26 -8.66
N TYR A 38 14.25 0.99 -9.78
CA TYR A 38 12.78 0.94 -9.86
C TYR A 38 12.17 -0.08 -8.88
N LEU A 39 12.72 -1.30 -8.82
CA LEU A 39 12.29 -2.33 -7.89
C LEU A 39 12.55 -1.97 -6.42
N THR A 40 13.68 -1.31 -6.12
CA THR A 40 13.95 -0.82 -4.75
C THR A 40 13.01 0.31 -4.34
N THR A 41 12.65 1.21 -5.25
CA THR A 41 11.67 2.27 -4.96
C THR A 41 10.26 1.72 -4.75
N LEU A 42 9.89 0.66 -5.47
CA LEU A 42 8.64 -0.08 -5.23
C LEU A 42 8.63 -0.77 -3.86
N SER A 43 9.79 -1.25 -3.39
CA SER A 43 9.91 -1.97 -2.12
C SER A 43 10.04 -1.05 -0.90
N LEU A 44 10.50 0.19 -1.08
CA LEU A 44 10.64 1.18 0.01
C LEU A 44 9.31 1.82 0.45
N SER A 45 8.21 1.53 -0.24
CA SER A 45 6.86 1.97 0.17
C SER A 45 6.18 0.98 1.11
N ALA A 46 6.88 -0.09 1.53
CA ALA A 46 6.39 -1.03 2.51
C ALA A 46 6.55 -0.44 3.92
N ASP A 47 5.42 -0.23 4.59
CA ASP A 47 5.28 -0.08 6.05
C ASP A 47 5.65 1.28 6.67
N ALA A 48 5.18 2.37 6.08
CA ALA A 48 4.99 3.61 6.83
C ALA A 48 3.58 3.60 7.48
N ALA A 49 3.50 4.04 8.74
CA ALA A 49 2.22 4.24 9.39
C ALA A 49 1.54 5.50 8.84
N ASP A 50 0.22 5.45 8.68
CA ASP A 50 -0.56 6.62 8.30
C ASP A 50 -0.52 7.70 9.39
N SER A 51 -0.94 8.91 9.03
CA SER A 51 -1.15 10.00 9.99
C SER A 51 -2.26 9.64 11.00
N ALA A 52 -2.38 10.41 12.09
CA ALA A 52 -3.42 10.20 13.11
C ALA A 52 -4.84 10.17 12.50
N THR A 53 -5.08 11.00 11.49
CA THR A 53 -6.31 11.04 10.70
C THR A 53 -6.03 10.61 9.26
N THR A 54 -6.91 9.77 8.71
CA THR A 54 -6.95 9.38 7.30
C THR A 54 -8.31 9.73 6.70
N LEU A 55 -8.29 10.13 5.43
CA LEU A 55 -9.50 10.31 4.63
C LEU A 55 -9.58 9.15 3.64
N HIS A 56 -10.75 8.54 3.54
CA HIS A 56 -11.05 7.52 2.54
C HIS A 56 -12.19 8.04 1.66
N ASP A 57 -11.86 8.34 0.40
CA ASP A 57 -12.83 8.79 -0.58
C ASP A 57 -13.43 7.59 -1.32
N ARG A 58 -14.76 7.44 -1.20
CA ARG A 58 -15.58 6.60 -2.08
C ARG A 58 -16.50 7.50 -2.91
N PRO A 59 -17.02 7.03 -4.07
CA PRO A 59 -17.93 7.83 -4.90
C PRO A 59 -19.20 8.32 -4.18
N ASP A 60 -19.63 7.59 -3.17
CA ASP A 60 -20.92 7.70 -2.47
C ASP A 60 -20.77 8.00 -0.98
N VAL A 61 -19.55 7.94 -0.43
CA VAL A 61 -19.30 8.09 1.01
C VAL A 61 -17.96 8.77 1.25
N GLN A 62 -17.99 9.83 2.06
CA GLN A 62 -16.81 10.46 2.64
C GLN A 62 -16.57 9.89 4.03
N ILE A 63 -15.33 9.46 4.27
CA ILE A 63 -14.97 8.78 5.51
C ILE A 63 -13.72 9.44 6.10
N GLU A 64 -13.87 9.98 7.29
CA GLU A 64 -12.75 10.45 8.10
C GLU A 64 -12.52 9.45 9.24
N TRP A 65 -11.33 8.88 9.30
CA TRP A 65 -10.94 7.95 10.36
C TRP A 65 -9.81 8.55 11.17
N SER A 66 -10.00 8.78 12.45
CA SER A 66 -8.98 9.30 13.36
C SER A 66 -8.71 8.37 14.54
N ILE A 67 -7.50 8.51 15.11
CA ILE A 67 -7.10 7.90 16.38
C ILE A 67 -6.70 9.07 17.28
N GLU A 68 -7.44 9.31 18.36
CA GLU A 68 -7.25 10.51 19.18
C GLU A 68 -5.88 10.52 19.85
N GLN A 69 -5.46 9.35 20.38
CA GLN A 69 -4.16 9.16 20.97
C GLN A 69 -3.22 8.51 19.94
N TYR A 70 -2.44 9.35 19.24
CA TYR A 70 -1.53 8.90 18.19
C TYR A 70 -0.07 9.38 18.41
N PRO A 71 0.95 8.51 18.27
CA PRO A 71 0.88 7.05 18.03
C PRO A 71 0.12 6.30 19.13
N ALA A 72 -0.47 5.16 18.77
CA ALA A 72 -1.24 4.36 19.71
C ALA A 72 -0.34 3.77 20.81
N VAL A 73 -0.86 3.62 22.02
CA VAL A 73 -0.14 3.01 23.14
C VAL A 73 -0.54 1.56 23.29
N VAL A 74 0.45 0.68 23.44
CA VAL A 74 0.23 -0.77 23.54
C VAL A 74 -0.40 -1.14 24.88
N LEU A 75 -1.23 -2.18 24.88
CA LEU A 75 -1.91 -2.70 26.07
C LEU A 75 -2.75 -1.64 26.79
N GLN A 76 -3.17 -0.60 26.06
CA GLN A 76 -4.05 0.46 26.52
C GLN A 76 -5.18 0.68 25.51
N PRO A 77 -6.38 1.10 25.96
CA PRO A 77 -7.42 1.59 25.07
C PRO A 77 -6.91 2.80 24.29
N ASN A 78 -7.08 2.78 22.96
CA ASN A 78 -6.85 3.94 22.10
C ASN A 78 -8.19 4.28 21.42
N PRO A 79 -8.71 5.50 21.59
CA PRO A 79 -9.98 5.88 20.97
C PRO A 79 -9.84 6.00 19.46
N PHE A 80 -10.64 5.23 18.72
CA PHE A 80 -10.83 5.35 17.29
C PHE A 80 -12.15 6.09 17.04
N VAL A 81 -12.12 7.08 16.17
CA VAL A 81 -13.30 7.83 15.75
C VAL A 81 -13.44 7.71 14.24
N LEU A 82 -14.64 7.34 13.79
CA LEU A 82 -15.00 7.29 12.38
C LEU A 82 -16.17 8.23 12.12
N VAL A 83 -15.99 9.17 11.21
CA VAL A 83 -17.05 10.06 10.74
C VAL A 83 -17.44 9.64 9.32
N LEU A 84 -18.71 9.28 9.14
CA LEU A 84 -19.29 8.84 7.89
C LEU A 84 -20.29 9.87 7.38
N ARG A 85 -20.09 10.31 6.15
CA ARG A 85 -21.00 11.21 5.43
C ARG A 85 -21.27 10.69 4.04
N ASP A 86 -22.45 10.94 3.50
CA ASP A 86 -22.74 10.67 2.09
C ASP A 86 -22.06 11.70 1.16
N ASP A 87 -22.33 11.60 -0.14
CA ASP A 87 -21.84 12.52 -1.18
C ASP A 87 -22.44 13.94 -1.06
N PHE A 88 -23.57 14.08 -0.38
CA PHE A 88 -24.20 15.37 -0.06
C PHE A 88 -23.70 15.99 1.25
N GLY A 89 -22.89 15.25 2.02
CA GLY A 89 -22.35 15.65 3.32
C GLY A 89 -23.27 15.35 4.51
N GLU A 90 -24.40 14.66 4.29
CA GLU A 90 -25.33 14.23 5.33
C GLU A 90 -24.73 13.06 6.13
N PRO A 91 -24.96 13.00 7.45
CA PRO A 91 -24.41 11.95 8.29
C PRO A 91 -25.04 10.58 7.96
N LEU A 92 -24.20 9.57 7.77
CA LEU A 92 -24.65 8.18 7.63
C LEU A 92 -24.83 7.57 9.03
N THR A 93 -26.07 7.42 9.44
CA THR A 93 -26.47 6.94 10.78
C THR A 93 -26.81 5.45 10.77
N ASP A 94 -26.94 4.86 11.96
CA ASP A 94 -27.36 3.47 12.18
C ASP A 94 -26.48 2.43 11.46
N SER A 95 -25.19 2.73 11.23
CA SER A 95 -24.25 1.79 10.61
C SER A 95 -23.64 0.86 11.64
N VAL A 96 -23.51 -0.42 11.29
CA VAL A 96 -22.75 -1.38 12.12
C VAL A 96 -21.30 -1.38 11.66
N ILE A 97 -20.36 -1.17 12.57
CA ILE A 97 -18.95 -1.03 12.24
C ILE A 97 -18.10 -1.94 13.12
N ASN A 98 -17.47 -2.92 12.48
CA ASN A 98 -16.57 -3.87 13.13
C ASN A 98 -15.14 -3.57 12.66
N VAL A 99 -14.20 -3.46 13.59
CA VAL A 99 -12.80 -3.16 13.30
C VAL A 99 -11.91 -4.32 13.75
N LYS A 100 -11.01 -4.73 12.85
CA LYS A 100 -9.97 -5.72 13.11
C LYS A 100 -8.60 -5.05 13.09
N LEU A 101 -7.86 -5.14 14.20
CA LEU A 101 -6.44 -4.79 14.26
C LEU A 101 -5.58 -6.04 14.04
N GLU A 102 -4.67 -5.95 13.08
CA GLU A 102 -3.74 -7.01 12.72
C GLU A 102 -2.32 -6.43 12.72
N MET A 103 -1.39 -7.10 13.40
CA MET A 103 0.02 -6.68 13.35
C MET A 103 0.62 -7.03 11.99
N LEU A 104 1.29 -6.07 11.35
CA LEU A 104 1.99 -6.34 10.11
C LEU A 104 3.32 -7.06 10.38
N ASN A 105 3.67 -8.00 9.51
CA ASN A 105 4.90 -8.79 9.55
C ASN A 105 5.07 -9.73 10.76
N MET A 106 4.02 -9.94 11.57
CA MET A 106 4.04 -10.88 12.69
C MET A 106 2.68 -11.56 12.89
N LEU A 107 2.68 -12.86 13.21
CA LEU A 107 1.47 -13.64 13.51
C LEU A 107 1.18 -13.62 15.02
N CYS A 108 0.82 -12.44 15.55
CA CYS A 108 0.66 -12.26 17.01
C CYS A 108 -0.78 -12.05 17.49
N GLY A 109 -1.75 -12.49 16.69
CA GLY A 109 -3.17 -12.44 17.03
C GLY A 109 -3.82 -11.14 16.62
N ASP A 110 -5.12 -11.23 16.43
CA ASP A 110 -5.96 -10.12 15.97
C ASP A 110 -6.73 -9.55 17.17
N TYR A 111 -6.97 -8.25 17.16
CA TYR A 111 -7.87 -7.60 18.12
C TYR A 111 -9.11 -7.10 17.40
N LEU A 112 -10.29 -7.56 17.84
CA LEU A 112 -11.59 -7.19 17.27
C LEU A 112 -12.31 -6.27 18.25
N PHE A 113 -12.90 -5.21 17.72
CA PHE A 113 -13.73 -4.28 18.48
C PHE A 113 -14.74 -3.60 17.55
N ASP A 114 -15.80 -3.08 18.14
CA ASP A 114 -16.87 -2.41 17.41
C ASP A 114 -16.81 -0.90 17.65
N LEU A 115 -17.24 -0.11 16.67
CA LEU A 115 -17.50 1.31 16.86
C LEU A 115 -19.01 1.52 17.07
N GLN A 116 -19.36 2.30 18.08
CA GLN A 116 -20.74 2.64 18.43
C GLN A 116 -21.03 4.08 18.02
N GLU A 117 -22.22 4.33 17.50
CA GLU A 117 -22.63 5.69 17.13
C GLU A 117 -22.79 6.56 18.39
N THR A 118 -22.00 7.63 18.50
CA THR A 118 -22.03 8.58 19.63
C THR A 118 -22.73 9.89 19.27
N TYR A 119 -22.72 10.25 17.99
CA TYR A 119 -23.42 11.38 17.40
C TYR A 119 -23.82 11.01 15.96
N PRO A 120 -24.88 11.59 15.35
CA PRO A 120 -25.26 11.27 13.99
C PRO A 120 -24.08 11.25 13.00
N GLY A 121 -23.76 10.07 12.47
CA GLY A 121 -22.66 9.84 11.53
C GLY A 121 -21.26 9.78 12.16
N GLN A 122 -21.13 9.81 13.48
CA GLN A 122 -19.87 9.67 14.21
C GLN A 122 -19.91 8.43 15.10
N TYR A 123 -18.90 7.59 14.94
CA TYR A 123 -18.79 6.29 15.59
C TYR A 123 -17.47 6.21 16.36
N GLU A 124 -17.54 5.73 17.59
CA GLU A 124 -16.40 5.67 18.51
C GLU A 124 -16.24 4.28 19.13
N GLY A 125 -15.00 3.88 19.36
CA GLY A 125 -14.67 2.63 20.04
C GLY A 125 -13.19 2.52 20.36
N ASP A 126 -12.86 1.63 21.29
CA ASP A 126 -11.50 1.48 21.81
C ASP A 126 -10.78 0.28 21.18
N GLY A 127 -9.72 0.58 20.43
CA GLY A 127 -8.79 -0.42 19.92
C GLY A 127 -7.57 -0.56 20.81
N MET A 128 -7.09 -1.78 21.03
CA MET A 128 -5.92 -2.05 21.89
C MET A 128 -4.85 -2.84 21.15
N PRO A 129 -3.82 -2.18 20.59
CA PRO A 129 -2.65 -2.87 20.05
C PRO A 129 -1.95 -3.66 21.16
N LEU A 130 -1.65 -4.94 20.90
CA LEU A 130 -1.10 -5.82 21.94
C LEU A 130 0.42 -5.71 22.08
N MET A 131 1.09 -5.13 21.09
CA MET A 131 2.55 -5.01 21.01
C MET A 131 2.95 -3.81 20.17
N ALA A 132 4.15 -3.28 20.41
CA ALA A 132 4.66 -2.13 19.67
C ALA A 132 5.04 -2.55 18.24
N GLY A 133 4.82 -1.67 17.28
CA GLY A 133 5.08 -1.95 15.88
C GLY A 133 4.04 -1.33 14.95
N LEU A 134 4.02 -1.82 13.71
CA LEU A 134 3.05 -1.38 12.70
C LEU A 134 1.86 -2.34 12.68
N TRP A 135 0.67 -1.77 12.68
CA TRP A 135 -0.59 -2.48 12.65
C TRP A 135 -1.43 -2.01 11.48
N ARG A 136 -2.31 -2.88 10.99
CA ARG A 136 -3.40 -2.57 10.06
C ARG A 136 -4.71 -2.62 10.82
N ALA A 137 -5.48 -1.54 10.74
CA ALA A 137 -6.87 -1.50 11.16
C ALA A 137 -7.74 -1.66 9.92
N THR A 138 -8.59 -2.68 9.91
CA THR A 138 -9.54 -2.95 8.83
C THR A 138 -10.95 -2.80 9.39
N ALA A 139 -11.72 -1.83 8.90
CA ALA A 139 -13.10 -1.61 9.30
C ALA A 139 -14.05 -2.18 8.24
N VAL A 140 -14.98 -3.03 8.66
CA VAL A 140 -16.14 -3.48 7.87
C VAL A 140 -17.33 -2.65 8.32
N ILE A 141 -17.91 -1.91 7.37
CA ILE A 141 -18.99 -0.96 7.60
C ILE A 141 -20.22 -1.51 6.89
N GLU A 142 -21.31 -1.66 7.64
CA GLU A 142 -22.61 -2.13 7.15
C GLU A 142 -23.64 -1.01 7.38
N PRO A 143 -23.86 -0.15 6.37
CA PRO A 143 -24.86 0.92 6.46
C PRO A 143 -26.28 0.34 6.55
N ALA A 144 -27.17 1.00 7.29
CA ALA A 144 -28.57 0.56 7.38
C ALA A 144 -29.28 0.45 6.02
N ASN A 145 -28.92 1.31 5.06
CA ASN A 145 -29.55 1.42 3.74
C ASN A 145 -28.53 1.37 2.58
N GLY A 146 -27.59 0.44 2.60
CA GLY A 146 -26.56 0.35 1.55
C GLY A 146 -25.87 -1.01 1.46
N GLU A 147 -24.89 -1.09 0.56
CA GLU A 147 -24.01 -2.26 0.50
C GLU A 147 -22.89 -2.11 1.53
N SER A 148 -22.57 -3.21 2.22
CA SER A 148 -21.42 -3.25 3.11
C SER A 148 -20.12 -3.00 2.35
N PHE A 149 -19.18 -2.31 2.98
CA PHE A 149 -17.87 -2.04 2.40
C PHE A 149 -16.77 -2.10 3.44
N THR A 150 -15.53 -2.12 2.97
CA THR A 150 -14.36 -2.26 3.82
C THR A 150 -13.36 -1.16 3.53
N ILE A 151 -12.82 -0.57 4.58
CA ILE A 151 -11.68 0.35 4.51
C ILE A 151 -10.57 -0.15 5.42
N SER A 152 -9.34 0.25 5.12
CA SER A 152 -8.21 -0.09 5.97
C SER A 152 -7.23 1.07 6.06
N ARG A 153 -6.61 1.22 7.22
CA ARG A 153 -5.49 2.14 7.47
C ARG A 153 -4.40 1.43 8.25
N THR A 154 -3.18 1.96 8.19
CA THR A 154 -2.08 1.54 9.05
C THR A 154 -1.93 2.48 10.24
N LEU A 155 -1.42 1.97 11.36
CA LEU A 155 -1.11 2.77 12.54
C LEU A 155 0.15 2.27 13.23
N LYS A 156 0.85 3.17 13.90
CA LYS A 156 2.00 2.84 14.74
C LYS A 156 1.58 2.71 16.20
N ALA A 157 2.02 1.64 16.85
CA ALA A 157 1.89 1.43 18.29
C ALA A 157 3.24 1.50 19.01
N ILE A 158 3.28 2.12 20.19
CA ILE A 158 4.47 2.35 21.02
C ILE A 158 4.22 1.98 22.50
N TYR A 159 5.29 1.81 23.27
CA TYR A 159 5.25 1.57 24.72
C TYR A 159 5.04 2.86 25.51
#